data_AF-A0ABD5M4G3-F1
#
_entry.id   AF-A0ABD5M4G3-F1
#
_cell.length_a   1.000
_cell.length_b   1.000
_cell.length_c   1.000
_cell.angle_alpha   90.00
_cell.angle_beta   90.00
_cell.angle_gamma   90.00
#
_symmetry.space_group_name_H-M   'P 1'
#
loop_
_entity.id
_entity.type
_entity.pdbx_description
1 polymer ?
#
loop_
_entity_poly.entity_id
_entity_poly.type
_entity_poly.pdbx_seq_one_letter_code
_entity_poly.pdbx_strand_id
1 'polypeptide(L)'
;MGGFKEGTVDGWDDEEEDDDPEFESSDTAETEISSTGAQTAEVAVGTGAGSSDDSGENDTARSDIPWILRRNSITDGREQTVQLHLQEETLNVQRTQKSIVESRLGESVRKADLREAALLVGLQHTDDVVDLLEEWGYALD
;
A
#
# COMPACT_ATOMS: atom_id res chain seq x y z
N MET A 1 5.81 -20.66 48.27
CA MET A 1 4.47 -21.26 48.19
C MET A 1 3.95 -21.04 46.78
N GLY A 2 3.59 -22.12 46.07
CA GLY A 2 2.98 -22.08 44.74
C GLY A 2 3.94 -22.34 43.57
N GLY A 3 4.62 -23.50 43.56
CA GLY A 3 5.30 -24.01 42.37
C GLY A 3 4.30 -24.73 41.46
N PHE A 4 4.34 -24.44 40.16
CA PHE A 4 3.55 -25.12 39.13
C PHE A 4 4.46 -25.45 37.95
N LYS A 5 4.77 -26.73 37.77
CA LYS A 5 4.36 -27.54 36.60
C LYS A 5 5.04 -28.90 36.68
N GLU A 6 4.27 -29.88 37.13
CA GLU A 6 4.44 -31.28 36.78
C GLU A 6 3.39 -31.60 35.72
N GLY A 7 3.79 -32.31 34.67
CA GLY A 7 2.96 -32.62 33.51
C GLY A 7 3.82 -33.25 32.43
N THR A 8 4.21 -34.49 32.70
CA THR A 8 4.97 -35.43 31.88
C THR A 8 4.28 -35.75 30.55
N VAL A 9 5.15 -36.15 29.63
CA VAL A 9 5.00 -36.76 28.31
C VAL A 9 3.85 -37.78 28.23
N ASP A 10 3.20 -37.89 27.06
CA ASP A 10 3.03 -39.15 26.30
C ASP A 10 2.15 -38.93 25.07
N GLY A 11 2.63 -39.38 23.92
CA GLY A 11 1.92 -39.36 22.64
C GLY A 11 2.85 -39.35 21.42
N TRP A 12 3.77 -40.31 21.36
CA TRP A 12 4.45 -40.71 20.12
C TRP A 12 3.66 -41.89 19.52
N ASP A 13 3.14 -41.69 18.31
CA ASP A 13 2.77 -42.62 17.22
C ASP A 13 1.88 -41.76 16.29
N ASP A 14 2.14 -41.57 15.01
CA ASP A 14 2.63 -42.51 14.02
C ASP A 14 3.28 -41.71 12.87
N GLU A 15 4.28 -42.33 12.26
CA GLU A 15 5.09 -41.81 11.16
C GLU A 15 4.30 -41.84 9.86
N GLU A 16 4.08 -40.68 9.23
CA GLU A 16 3.90 -40.60 7.78
C GLU A 16 4.80 -39.47 7.28
N GLU A 17 5.93 -39.87 6.69
CA GLU A 17 6.85 -39.02 5.94
C GLU A 17 6.12 -38.53 4.67
N ASP A 18 5.75 -37.26 4.63
CA ASP A 18 5.55 -36.54 3.37
C ASP A 18 6.37 -35.25 3.41
N ASP A 19 7.32 -35.21 2.48
CA ASP A 19 8.34 -34.18 2.26
C ASP A 19 7.73 -32.81 1.93
N ASP A 20 8.33 -31.75 2.48
CA ASP A 20 7.88 -30.36 2.55
C ASP A 20 8.24 -29.55 1.25
N PRO A 21 7.64 -28.37 0.98
CA PRO A 21 8.25 -27.14 1.52
C PRO A 21 7.26 -26.07 2.05
N GLU A 22 7.63 -25.58 3.25
CA GLU A 22 7.22 -24.39 3.97
C GLU A 22 7.07 -23.16 3.06
N PHE A 23 5.86 -22.59 3.03
CA PHE A 23 5.67 -21.18 2.66
C PHE A 23 5.53 -20.36 3.94
N GLU A 24 6.67 -19.81 4.37
CA GLU A 24 6.81 -18.81 5.43
C GLU A 24 5.83 -17.63 5.21
N SER A 25 4.67 -17.67 5.85
CA SER A 25 3.81 -16.49 6.00
C SER A 25 4.21 -15.74 7.26
N SER A 26 5.28 -14.96 7.15
CA SER A 26 5.62 -13.94 8.12
C SER A 26 5.18 -12.59 7.57
N ASP A 27 4.12 -12.01 8.14
CA ASP A 27 4.21 -10.64 8.68
C ASP A 27 2.97 -10.23 9.49
N THR A 28 3.14 -10.42 10.80
CA THR A 28 3.04 -9.42 11.88
C THR A 28 1.84 -8.46 11.92
N ALA A 29 1.02 -8.67 12.95
CA ALA A 29 0.01 -7.74 13.44
C ALA A 29 0.67 -6.49 14.06
N GLU A 30 0.36 -5.31 13.52
CA GLU A 30 0.74 -4.06 14.18
C GLU A 30 -0.22 -3.71 15.31
N THR A 31 0.39 -3.58 16.49
CA THR A 31 -0.21 -3.30 17.79
C THR A 31 -0.35 -1.79 17.98
N GLU A 32 -1.54 -1.36 18.38
CA GLU A 32 -1.89 -0.01 18.80
C GLU A 32 -0.91 0.51 19.88
N ILE A 33 -0.16 1.58 19.58
CA ILE A 33 0.70 2.25 20.56
C ILE A 33 -0.01 3.44 21.21
N SER A 34 -0.15 3.29 22.53
CA SER A 34 -0.72 4.22 23.48
C SER A 34 0.10 5.51 23.61
N SER A 35 -0.61 6.62 23.67
CA SER A 35 -0.10 7.97 23.93
C SER A 35 0.52 8.09 25.33
N THR A 36 1.78 8.54 25.42
CA THR A 36 2.36 9.12 26.64
C THR A 36 3.42 10.14 26.24
N GLY A 37 3.27 11.37 26.74
CA GLY A 37 4.06 12.53 26.34
C GLY A 37 5.33 12.80 27.14
N ALA A 38 6.02 13.82 26.62
CA ALA A 38 7.11 14.64 27.17
C ALA A 38 8.52 14.02 27.22
N GLN A 39 9.44 14.54 26.39
CA GLN A 39 10.47 15.49 26.83
C GLN A 39 11.29 16.02 25.64
N THR A 40 11.41 17.35 25.58
CA THR A 40 12.25 18.16 24.70
C THR A 40 13.74 17.90 24.89
N ALA A 41 14.47 17.68 23.80
CA ALA A 41 15.92 17.84 23.73
C ALA A 41 16.29 18.49 22.39
N GLU A 42 16.70 19.75 22.49
CA GLU A 42 17.27 20.57 21.42
C GLU A 42 18.66 20.07 21.00
N VAL A 43 18.82 19.72 19.72
CA VAL A 43 20.14 19.42 19.14
C VAL A 43 20.35 20.35 17.95
N ALA A 44 21.21 21.34 18.14
CA ALA A 44 21.67 22.24 17.10
C ALA A 44 22.66 21.51 16.18
N VAL A 45 22.33 21.39 14.90
CA VAL A 45 23.30 21.11 13.83
C VAL A 45 23.32 22.32 12.89
N GLY A 46 24.40 23.09 13.01
CA GLY A 46 24.80 24.04 11.99
C GLY A 46 25.75 23.35 11.01
N THR A 47 25.33 23.21 9.76
CA THR A 47 26.23 23.13 8.61
C THR A 47 25.54 23.86 7.45
N GLY A 48 26.11 25.01 7.07
CA GLY A 48 25.66 25.77 5.91
C GLY A 48 26.19 25.15 4.62
N ALA A 49 25.35 25.18 3.58
CA ALA A 49 25.75 25.15 2.19
C ALA A 49 24.68 25.86 1.37
N GLY A 50 25.13 26.62 0.37
CA GLY A 50 24.41 27.72 -0.27
C GLY A 50 23.11 27.36 -1.00
N SER A 51 22.23 28.35 -1.03
CA SER A 51 21.22 28.51 -2.06
C SER A 51 21.91 28.75 -3.41
N SER A 52 21.50 28.04 -4.47
CA SER A 52 21.33 28.55 -5.84
C SER A 52 20.94 27.42 -6.80
N ASP A 53 19.79 27.61 -7.45
CA ASP A 53 19.35 27.12 -8.77
C ASP A 53 20.16 26.03 -9.48
N ASP A 54 19.50 24.91 -9.75
CA ASP A 54 19.65 24.16 -11.01
C ASP A 54 18.25 23.86 -11.56
N SER A 55 17.64 24.91 -12.11
CA SER A 55 16.37 24.87 -12.82
C SER A 55 16.63 24.53 -14.29
N GLY A 56 16.26 23.32 -14.73
CA GLY A 56 15.74 23.13 -16.10
C GLY A 56 16.31 22.03 -16.99
N GLU A 57 17.46 21.40 -16.69
CA GLU A 57 18.07 20.44 -17.65
C GLU A 57 17.90 18.96 -17.26
N ASN A 58 17.48 18.66 -16.04
CA ASN A 58 17.42 17.27 -15.51
C ASN A 58 16.01 16.66 -15.43
N ASP A 59 14.97 17.43 -15.82
CA ASP A 59 13.57 17.00 -15.64
C ASP A 59 13.08 16.11 -16.78
N THR A 60 13.57 16.34 -18.01
CA THR A 60 13.29 15.50 -19.18
C THR A 60 13.90 14.11 -19.04
N ALA A 61 15.16 14.00 -18.58
CA ALA A 61 15.82 12.72 -18.34
C ALA A 61 15.20 11.92 -17.18
N ARG A 62 14.59 12.60 -16.19
CA ARG A 62 13.82 11.95 -15.13
C ARG A 62 12.46 11.45 -15.63
N SER A 63 11.86 12.10 -16.62
CA SER A 63 10.54 11.73 -17.15
C SER A 63 10.53 10.35 -17.82
N ASP A 64 11.65 9.97 -18.44
CA ASP A 64 11.82 8.67 -19.14
C ASP A 64 11.98 7.48 -18.19
N ILE A 65 12.32 7.73 -16.92
CA ILE A 65 12.44 6.68 -15.91
C ILE A 65 11.03 6.32 -15.41
N PRO A 66 10.63 5.03 -15.41
CA PRO A 66 9.35 4.60 -14.87
C PRO A 66 9.09 5.15 -13.47
N TRP A 67 7.86 5.64 -13.24
CA TRP A 67 7.45 6.31 -12.00
C TRP A 67 7.81 5.55 -10.72
N ILE A 68 7.61 4.22 -10.72
CA ILE A 68 7.90 3.34 -9.58
C ILE A 68 9.38 3.39 -9.15
N LEU A 69 10.31 3.60 -10.09
CA LEU A 69 11.75 3.61 -9.85
C LEU A 69 12.26 4.98 -9.36
N ARG A 70 11.44 6.03 -9.46
CA ARG A 70 11.82 7.40 -9.06
C ARG A 70 11.46 7.76 -7.63
N ARG A 71 10.62 6.97 -6.98
CA ARG A 71 10.02 7.29 -5.68
C ARG A 71 10.53 6.35 -4.59
N ASN A 72 10.69 6.88 -3.38
CA ASN A 72 11.05 6.07 -2.20
C ASN A 72 9.79 5.65 -1.42
N SER A 73 8.76 6.49 -1.40
CA SER A 73 7.48 6.23 -0.72
C SER A 73 6.27 6.32 -1.65
N ILE A 74 5.08 5.99 -1.13
CA ILE A 74 3.83 6.13 -1.89
C ILE A 74 3.37 7.59 -2.02
N THR A 75 3.84 8.48 -1.13
CA THR A 75 3.50 9.91 -1.13
C THR A 75 4.50 10.76 -1.90
N ASP A 76 5.68 10.22 -2.21
CA ASP A 76 6.73 10.96 -2.91
C ASP A 76 6.26 11.45 -4.28
N GLY A 77 6.52 12.73 -4.55
CA GLY A 77 6.13 13.40 -5.78
C GLY A 77 4.61 13.54 -5.97
N ARG A 78 3.80 13.30 -4.93
CA ARG A 78 2.37 13.65 -4.91
C ARG A 78 2.20 14.96 -4.14
N GLU A 79 2.18 16.09 -4.86
CA GLU A 79 1.95 17.42 -4.25
C GLU A 79 0.55 17.51 -3.60
N GLN A 80 -0.42 16.80 -4.17
CA GLN A 80 -1.78 16.73 -3.65
C GLN A 80 -2.21 15.27 -3.51
N THR A 81 -2.73 14.92 -2.34
CA THR A 81 -3.38 13.63 -2.09
C THR A 81 -4.81 13.88 -1.65
N VAL A 82 -5.75 13.08 -2.18
CA VAL A 82 -7.18 13.20 -1.87
C VAL A 82 -7.69 11.90 -1.28
N GLN A 83 -8.59 12.00 -0.30
CA GLN A 83 -9.27 10.85 0.26
C GLN A 83 -10.44 10.45 -0.64
N LEU A 84 -10.48 9.19 -1.07
CA LEU A 84 -11.61 8.61 -1.79
C LEU A 84 -12.57 7.93 -0.80
N HIS A 85 -13.82 8.36 -0.81
CA HIS A 85 -14.91 7.71 -0.08
C HIS A 85 -15.62 6.78 -1.05
N LEU A 86 -15.45 5.47 -0.86
CA LEU A 86 -15.96 4.45 -1.75
C LEU A 86 -16.99 3.58 -1.03
N GLN A 87 -18.00 3.13 -1.76
CA GLN A 87 -18.96 2.15 -1.26
C GLN A 87 -18.27 0.80 -1.00
N GLU A 88 -18.82 -0.01 -0.11
CA GLU A 88 -18.30 -1.34 0.22
C GLU A 88 -18.18 -2.23 -1.02
N GLU A 89 -19.19 -2.20 -1.88
CA GLU A 89 -19.22 -2.95 -3.14
C GLU A 89 -18.05 -2.55 -4.06
N THR A 90 -17.78 -1.25 -4.18
CA THR A 90 -16.63 -0.75 -4.94
C THR A 90 -15.29 -1.21 -4.34
N LEU A 91 -15.18 -1.25 -3.01
CA LEU A 91 -13.99 -1.76 -2.33
C LEU A 91 -13.77 -3.26 -2.59
N ASN A 92 -14.86 -4.04 -2.65
CA ASN A 92 -14.81 -5.46 -2.98
C ASN A 92 -14.35 -5.67 -4.43
N VAL A 93 -14.89 -4.90 -5.38
CA VAL A 93 -14.41 -4.90 -6.78
C VAL A 93 -12.92 -4.55 -6.82
N GLN A 94 -12.48 -3.50 -6.12
CA GLN A 94 -11.07 -3.12 -6.06
C GLN A 94 -10.17 -4.24 -5.53
N ARG A 95 -10.59 -4.97 -4.48
CA ARG A 95 -9.83 -6.10 -3.93
C ARG A 95 -9.66 -7.22 -4.96
N THR A 96 -10.74 -7.59 -5.64
CA THR A 96 -10.72 -8.64 -6.67
C THR A 96 -9.85 -8.21 -7.86
N GLN A 97 -10.03 -7.00 -8.37
CA GLN A 97 -9.27 -6.49 -9.51
C GLN A 97 -7.78 -6.34 -9.18
N LYS A 98 -7.43 -5.96 -7.94
CA LYS A 98 -6.04 -5.92 -7.48
C LYS A 98 -5.36 -7.28 -7.65
N SER A 99 -5.99 -8.36 -7.16
CA SER A 99 -5.42 -9.71 -7.27
C SER A 99 -5.24 -10.15 -8.73
N ILE A 100 -6.19 -9.80 -9.61
CA ILE A 100 -6.09 -10.09 -11.05
C ILE A 100 -4.93 -9.31 -11.68
N VAL A 101 -4.79 -8.02 -11.36
CA VAL A 101 -3.71 -7.16 -11.88
C VAL A 101 -2.35 -7.66 -11.43
N GLU A 102 -2.18 -7.96 -10.13
CA GLU A 102 -0.92 -8.48 -9.58
C GLU A 102 -0.55 -9.82 -10.22
N SER A 103 -1.52 -10.72 -10.41
CA SER A 103 -1.29 -12.01 -11.08
C SER A 103 -0.83 -11.84 -12.53
N ARG A 104 -1.33 -10.82 -13.24
CA ARG A 104 -0.93 -10.52 -14.63
C ARG A 104 0.42 -9.83 -14.72
N LEU A 105 0.75 -8.97 -13.76
CA LEU A 105 2.02 -8.27 -13.70
C LEU A 105 3.16 -9.14 -13.16
N GLY A 106 2.84 -10.15 -12.35
CA GLY A 106 3.84 -10.93 -11.62
C GLY A 106 4.46 -10.16 -10.44
N GLU A 107 3.85 -9.06 -10.01
CA GLU A 107 4.38 -8.15 -8.99
C GLU A 107 3.26 -7.64 -8.08
N SER A 108 3.61 -7.30 -6.84
CA SER A 108 2.67 -6.65 -5.91
C SER A 108 2.43 -5.19 -6.29
N VAL A 109 1.19 -4.73 -6.19
CA VAL A 109 0.77 -3.36 -6.53
C VAL A 109 0.25 -2.65 -5.28
N ARG A 110 0.75 -1.45 -5.01
CA ARG A 110 0.22 -0.65 -3.88
C ARG A 110 -1.18 -0.16 -4.21
N LYS A 111 -2.08 -0.18 -3.22
CA LYS A 111 -3.49 0.20 -3.40
C LYS A 111 -3.67 1.63 -3.96
N ALA A 112 -2.83 2.57 -3.54
CA ALA A 112 -2.91 3.95 -4.04
C ALA A 112 -2.56 4.05 -5.52
N ASP A 113 -1.55 3.30 -6.00
CA ASP A 113 -1.21 3.28 -7.43
C ASP A 113 -2.29 2.62 -8.26
N LEU A 114 -2.86 1.51 -7.76
CA LEU A 114 -3.98 0.86 -8.42
C LEU A 114 -5.16 1.83 -8.59
N ARG A 115 -5.50 2.58 -7.54
CA ARG A 115 -6.59 3.57 -7.58
C ARG A 115 -6.30 4.68 -8.59
N GLU A 116 -5.10 5.20 -8.60
CA GLU A 116 -4.71 6.25 -9.55
C GLU A 116 -4.72 5.75 -10.99
N ALA A 117 -4.14 4.57 -11.25
CA ALA A 117 -4.18 3.96 -12.57
C ALA A 117 -5.62 3.67 -13.03
N ALA A 118 -6.45 3.10 -12.15
CA ALA A 118 -7.85 2.83 -12.45
C ALA A 118 -8.66 4.11 -12.69
N LEU A 119 -8.43 5.16 -11.89
CA LEU A 119 -9.07 6.46 -12.08
C LEU A 119 -8.65 7.10 -13.40
N LEU A 120 -7.36 7.09 -13.72
CA LEU A 120 -6.85 7.62 -14.98
C LEU A 120 -7.43 6.89 -16.20
N VAL A 121 -7.49 5.55 -16.16
CA VAL A 121 -8.10 4.75 -17.23
C VAL A 121 -9.59 5.05 -17.30
N GLY A 122 -10.32 4.99 -16.19
CA GLY A 122 -11.76 5.27 -16.17
C GLY A 122 -12.10 6.65 -16.73
N LEU A 123 -11.35 7.69 -16.38
CA LEU A 123 -11.57 9.04 -16.90
C LEU A 123 -11.26 9.17 -18.41
N GLN A 124 -10.41 8.30 -18.97
CA GLN A 124 -10.19 8.20 -20.42
C GLN A 124 -11.32 7.45 -21.14
N HIS A 125 -12.08 6.62 -20.43
CA HIS A 125 -13.28 5.93 -20.90
C HIS A 125 -14.54 6.70 -20.46
N THR A 126 -14.67 7.94 -20.94
CA THR A 126 -15.68 8.88 -20.45
C THR A 126 -17.12 8.37 -20.64
N ASP A 127 -17.42 7.71 -21.76
CA ASP A 127 -18.76 7.18 -22.02
C ASP A 127 -19.17 6.13 -20.96
N ASP A 128 -18.27 5.19 -20.62
CA ASP A 128 -18.53 4.19 -19.57
C ASP A 128 -18.76 4.84 -18.19
N VAL A 129 -18.09 5.96 -17.91
CA VAL A 129 -18.30 6.74 -16.67
C VAL A 129 -19.66 7.42 -16.68
N VAL A 130 -20.09 7.97 -17.83
CA VAL A 130 -21.41 8.57 -17.98
C VAL A 130 -22.50 7.52 -17.76
N ASP A 131 -22.40 6.37 -18.40
CA ASP A 131 -23.35 5.27 -18.27
C ASP A 131 -23.50 4.83 -16.79
N LEU A 132 -22.38 4.71 -16.06
CA LEU A 132 -22.40 4.35 -14.64
C LEU A 132 -23.06 5.44 -13.77
N LEU A 133 -22.82 6.72 -14.08
CA LEU A 133 -23.46 7.83 -13.36
C LEU A 133 -24.97 7.86 -13.65
N GLU A 134 -25.40 7.62 -14.88
CA GLU A 134 -26.82 7.50 -15.22
C GLU A 134 -27.48 6.32 -14.49
N GLU A 135 -26.80 5.17 -14.37
CA GLU A 135 -27.27 4.04 -13.56
C GLU A 135 -27.43 4.42 -12.08
N TRP A 136 -26.55 5.27 -11.54
CA TRP A 136 -26.68 5.82 -10.19
C TRP A 136 -27.79 6.86 -10.04
N GLY A 137 -28.45 7.23 -11.14
CA GLY A 137 -29.58 8.13 -11.17
C GLY A 137 -29.21 9.59 -11.43
N TYR A 138 -28.01 9.88 -11.93
CA TYR A 138 -27.77 11.18 -12.56
C TYR A 138 -28.63 11.31 -13.82
N ALA A 139 -29.04 12.55 -14.14
CA ALA A 139 -29.90 12.86 -15.29
C ALA A 139 -31.30 12.20 -15.30
N LEU A 140 -31.82 11.77 -14.13
CA LEU A 140 -33.23 11.44 -13.96
C LEU A 140 -34.07 12.72 -13.79
N ASP A 141 -35.03 12.93 -14.70
CA ASP A 141 -36.06 13.99 -14.62
C ASP A 141 -37.33 13.52 -13.87
#